data_AF-A0A9E2DSW2-F1
#
_entry.id   AF-A0A9E2DSW2-F1
#
_cell.length_a   1.000
_cell.length_b   1.000
_cell.length_c   1.000
_cell.angle_alpha   90.00
_cell.angle_beta   90.00
_cell.angle_gamma   90.00
#
_symmetry.space_group_name_H-M   'P 1'
#
loop_
_entity.id
_entity.type
_entity.pdbx_description
1 polymer ?
#
loop_
_entity_poly.entity_id
_entity_poly.type
_entity_poly.pdbx_seq_one_letter_code
_entity_poly.pdbx_strand_id
1 'polypeptide(L)'
;MQVRLDVSQRRACVVVGQHRSTQRLVLVERDDEAALTAAIVTLASEYGRYGYRRIAALLRSRGWDVNVKRVWRIWRREGLKVPT
;
A
#
# COMPACT_ATOMS: atom_id res chain seq x y z
N MET A 1 -11.24 -4.72 10.92
CA MET A 1 -11.45 -5.01 12.36
C MET A 1 -12.55 -4.10 12.88
N GLN A 2 -13.80 -4.60 13.01
CA GLN A 2 -14.90 -3.83 13.59
C GLN A 2 -14.88 -4.02 15.11
N VAL A 3 -14.58 -2.95 15.84
CA VAL A 3 -14.69 -2.92 17.30
C VAL A 3 -16.17 -2.82 17.67
N ARG A 4 -16.64 -3.66 18.58
CA ARG A 4 -17.98 -3.49 19.18
C ARG A 4 -17.90 -2.32 20.16
N LEU A 5 -18.37 -1.16 19.72
CA LEU A 5 -18.62 -0.01 20.58
C LEU A 5 -20.05 -0.09 21.09
N ASP A 6 -20.31 0.42 22.29
CA ASP A 6 -21.65 0.51 22.90
C ASP A 6 -22.60 1.48 22.16
N VAL A 7 -22.10 2.09 21.07
CA VAL A 7 -22.83 3.02 20.22
C VAL A 7 -22.96 2.45 18.80
N SER A 8 -24.15 2.62 18.21
CA SER A 8 -24.35 2.24 16.81
C SER A 8 -23.44 3.04 15.87
N GLN A 9 -22.94 2.39 14.82
CA GLN A 9 -22.13 3.04 13.77
C GLN A 9 -22.80 4.33 13.23
N ARG A 10 -24.13 4.34 13.13
CA ARG A 10 -24.89 5.53 12.70
C ARG A 10 -24.66 6.71 13.65
N ARG A 11 -24.77 6.48 14.96
CA ARG A 11 -24.58 7.52 15.98
C ARG A 11 -23.13 8.01 16.01
N ALA A 12 -22.17 7.09 15.91
CA ALA A 12 -20.74 7.44 15.81
C ALA A 12 -20.43 8.31 14.58
N CYS A 13 -20.93 7.96 13.40
CA CYS A 13 -20.73 8.74 12.17
C CYS A 13 -21.33 10.15 12.26
N VAL A 14 -22.51 10.32 12.90
CA VAL A 14 -23.11 11.65 13.10
C VAL A 14 -22.25 12.50 14.02
N VAL A 15 -21.78 11.95 15.15
CA VAL A 15 -20.97 12.68 16.14
C VAL A 15 -19.64 13.15 15.53
N VAL A 16 -18.98 12.29 14.74
CA VAL A 16 -17.67 12.61 14.14
C VAL A 16 -17.82 13.39 12.82
N GLY A 17 -19.03 13.55 12.29
CA GLY A 17 -19.28 14.20 11.00
C GLY A 17 -18.83 13.39 9.78
N GLN A 18 -18.48 12.11 9.95
CA GLN A 18 -18.04 11.24 8.87
C GLN A 18 -19.24 10.65 8.12
N HIS A 19 -19.25 10.76 6.78
CA HIS A 19 -20.29 10.11 5.99
C HIS A 19 -20.21 8.58 6.08
N ARG A 20 -21.37 7.93 6.22
CA ARG A 20 -21.46 6.48 6.43
C ARG A 20 -20.90 5.67 5.26
N SER A 21 -20.96 6.19 4.02
CA SER A 21 -20.36 5.49 2.87
C SER A 21 -18.85 5.38 2.99
N THR A 22 -18.18 6.43 3.49
CA THR A 22 -16.75 6.41 3.76
C THR A 22 -16.41 5.43 4.89
N GLN A 23 -17.19 5.43 5.98
CA GLN A 23 -16.95 4.50 7.09
C GLN A 23 -17.18 3.03 6.69
N ARG A 24 -18.05 2.78 5.71
CA ARG A 24 -18.36 1.44 5.20
C ARG A 24 -17.48 1.02 4.03
N LEU A 25 -16.68 1.94 3.49
CA LEU A 25 -15.79 1.63 2.38
C LEU A 25 -14.74 0.62 2.86
N VAL A 26 -14.82 -0.59 2.33
CA VAL A 26 -13.79 -1.60 2.51
C VAL A 26 -12.73 -1.35 1.45
N LEU A 27 -11.50 -1.11 1.89
CA LEU A 27 -10.36 -1.08 0.99
C LEU A 27 -10.15 -2.50 0.47
N VAL A 28 -10.37 -2.70 -0.82
CA VAL A 28 -10.06 -3.96 -1.50
C VAL A 28 -8.59 -3.89 -1.87
N GLU A 29 -7.77 -4.71 -1.21
CA GLU A 29 -6.41 -4.96 -1.69
C GLU A 29 -6.52 -5.68 -3.04
N ARG A 30 -5.69 -5.24 -3.99
CA ARG A 30 -5.68 -5.88 -5.32
C ARG A 30 -4.99 -7.24 -5.19
N ASP A 31 -5.49 -8.24 -5.91
CA ASP A 31 -4.91 -9.59 -5.92
C ASP A 31 -3.42 -9.60 -6.32
N ASP A 32 -2.97 -8.62 -7.11
CA ASP A 32 -1.59 -8.45 -7.55
C ASP A 32 -0.65 -7.85 -6.48
N GLU A 33 -1.16 -7.43 -5.32
CA GLU A 33 -0.38 -6.69 -4.33
C GLU A 33 0.69 -7.55 -3.64
N ALA A 34 0.38 -8.80 -3.33
CA ALA A 34 1.34 -9.73 -2.75
C ALA A 34 2.49 -10.03 -3.74
N ALA A 35 2.14 -10.31 -5.00
CA ALA A 35 3.11 -10.59 -6.06
C ALA A 35 4.00 -9.38 -6.35
N LEU A 36 3.42 -8.17 -6.39
CA LEU A 36 4.17 -6.93 -6.56
C LEU A 36 5.11 -6.65 -5.38
N THR A 37 4.65 -6.91 -4.15
CA THR A 37 5.48 -6.73 -2.95
C THR A 37 6.68 -7.66 -2.98
N ALA A 38 6.48 -8.95 -3.29
CA ALA A 38 7.57 -9.91 -3.46
C ALA A 38 8.57 -9.45 -4.53
N ALA A 39 8.09 -9.02 -5.71
CA ALA A 39 8.96 -8.53 -6.78
C ALA A 39 9.79 -7.29 -6.36
N ILE A 40 9.19 -6.35 -5.61
CA ILE A 40 9.89 -5.17 -5.08
C ILE A 40 10.99 -5.59 -4.10
N VAL A 41 10.69 -6.50 -3.17
CA VAL A 41 11.65 -6.99 -2.18
C VAL A 41 12.80 -7.72 -2.86
N THR A 42 12.51 -8.64 -3.80
CA THR A 42 13.54 -9.34 -4.58
C THR A 42 14.46 -8.36 -5.31
N LEU A 43 13.89 -7.37 -6.01
CA LEU A 43 14.69 -6.36 -6.72
C LEU A 43 15.49 -5.47 -5.78
N ALA A 44 14.95 -5.12 -4.61
CA ALA A 44 15.67 -4.33 -3.61
C ALA A 44 16.84 -5.12 -3.01
N SER A 45 16.68 -6.42 -2.78
CA SER A 45 17.75 -7.31 -2.32
C SER A 45 18.83 -7.52 -3.38
N GLU A 46 18.43 -7.70 -4.65
CA GLU A 46 19.35 -7.86 -5.78
C GLU A 46 20.13 -6.57 -6.07
N TYR A 47 19.45 -5.41 -5.99
CA TYR A 47 20.00 -4.09 -6.28
C TYR A 47 19.98 -3.18 -5.04
N GLY A 48 20.73 -3.54 -4.00
CA GLY A 48 20.71 -2.83 -2.71
C GLY A 48 21.02 -1.31 -2.75
N ARG A 49 21.68 -0.81 -3.80
CA ARG A 49 21.92 0.63 -3.99
C ARG A 49 20.79 1.38 -4.70
N TYR A 50 19.76 0.66 -5.14
CA TYR A 50 18.68 1.24 -5.94
C TYR A 50 17.53 1.67 -5.03
N GLY A 51 17.13 2.94 -5.18
CA GLY A 51 15.91 3.44 -4.55
C GLY A 51 14.65 3.05 -5.31
N TYR A 52 13.50 3.24 -4.65
CA TYR A 52 12.18 2.88 -5.17
C TYR A 52 11.88 3.43 -6.58
N ARG A 53 12.43 4.59 -6.98
CA ARG A 53 12.24 5.16 -8.33
C ARG A 53 12.90 4.30 -9.41
N ARG A 54 14.10 3.78 -9.14
CA ARG A 54 14.86 2.94 -10.08
C ARG A 54 14.25 1.54 -10.15
N ILE A 55 13.80 1.03 -9.01
CA ILE A 55 13.04 -0.23 -8.91
C ILE A 55 11.71 -0.13 -9.67
N ALA A 56 10.99 0.99 -9.55
CA ALA A 56 9.77 1.23 -10.33
C ALA A 56 10.01 1.22 -11.85
N ALA A 57 11.17 1.71 -12.31
CA ALA A 57 11.54 1.65 -13.72
C ALA A 57 11.83 0.20 -14.17
N LEU A 58 12.55 -0.59 -13.36
CA LEU A 58 12.81 -2.01 -13.62
C LEU A 58 11.54 -2.84 -13.65
N LEU A 59 10.59 -2.56 -12.75
CA LEU A 59 9.29 -3.25 -12.76
C LEU A 59 8.55 -3.00 -14.07
N ARG A 60 8.53 -1.76 -14.57
CA ARG A 60 7.93 -1.45 -15.88
C ARG A 60 8.63 -2.12 -17.04
N SER A 61 9.97 -2.18 -17.03
CA SER A 61 10.70 -2.89 -18.09
C SER A 61 10.45 -4.41 -18.06
N ARG A 62 10.10 -4.96 -16.89
CA ARG A 62 9.65 -6.35 -16.72
C ARG A 62 8.14 -6.54 -16.99
N GLY A 63 7.46 -5.54 -17.56
CA GLY A 63 6.06 -5.63 -17.98
C GLY A 63 5.02 -5.29 -16.91
N TRP A 64 5.43 -4.82 -15.73
CA TRP A 64 4.49 -4.42 -14.68
C TRP A 64 3.93 -3.02 -14.95
N ASP A 65 2.61 -2.89 -15.03
CA ASP A 65 1.95 -1.58 -15.01
C ASP A 65 1.83 -1.06 -13.56
N VAL A 66 2.86 -0.34 -13.12
CA VAL A 66 2.93 0.17 -11.74
C VAL A 66 3.21 1.68 -11.68
N ASN A 67 2.44 2.36 -10.85
CA ASN A 67 2.68 3.75 -10.50
C ASN A 67 3.85 3.86 -9.50
N VAL A 68 4.73 4.84 -9.68
CA VAL A 68 5.84 5.13 -8.75
C VAL A 68 5.34 5.33 -7.30
N LYS A 69 4.18 5.97 -7.12
CA LYS A 69 3.57 6.17 -5.80
C LYS A 69 3.14 4.86 -5.14
N ARG A 70 2.75 3.85 -5.92
CA ARG A 70 2.41 2.51 -5.41
C ARG A 70 3.68 1.82 -4.90
N VAL A 71 4.74 1.82 -5.71
CA VAL A 71 6.05 1.27 -5.33
C VAL A 71 6.59 1.97 -4.07
N TRP A 72 6.50 3.29 -3.98
CA TRP A 72 6.92 4.04 -2.79
C TRP A 72 6.14 3.65 -1.53
N ARG A 73 4.82 3.46 -1.61
CA ARG A 73 4.00 3.03 -0.47
C ARG A 73 4.41 1.65 0.03
N ILE A 74 4.57 0.69 -0.89
CA ILE A 74 5.04 -0.65 -0.56
C ILE A 74 6.46 -0.58 0.03
N TRP A 75 7.36 0.18 -0.59
CA TRP A 75 8.72 0.39 -0.12
C TRP A 75 8.78 0.88 1.33
N ARG A 76 7.91 1.84 1.69
CA ARG A 76 7.82 2.38 3.05
C ARG A 76 7.19 1.38 4.03
N ARG A 77 6.17 0.61 3.60
CA ARG A 77 5.52 -0.44 4.39
C ARG A 77 6.49 -1.58 4.73
N GLU A 78 7.28 -2.01 3.74
CA GLU A 78 8.30 -3.06 3.89
C GLU A 78 9.59 -2.57 4.59
N GLY A 79 9.68 -1.28 4.94
CA GLY A 79 10.82 -0.72 5.67
C GLY A 79 12.13 -0.66 4.87
N LEU A 80 12.08 -0.76 3.55
CA LEU A 80 13.26 -0.78 2.68
C LEU A 80 13.98 0.58 2.72
N LYS A 81 15.31 0.55 2.80
CA LYS A 81 16.17 1.75 2.80
C LYS A 81 17.31 1.56 1.81
N VAL A 82 17.66 2.66 1.13
CA VAL A 82 18.90 2.70 0.34
C VAL A 82 20.03 2.98 1.32
N PRO A 83 21.15 2.23 1.27
CA PRO A 83 22.35 2.55 2.04
C PRO A 83 22.81 3.97 1.71
N THR A 84 23.00 4.79 2.74
CA THR A 84 23.52 6.16 2.63
C THR A 84 25.03 6.14 2.43
#